data_AF-A0A1F2PJ11-F1
#
_entry.id   AF-A0A1F2PJ11-F1
#
_cell.length_a   1.000
_cell.length_b   1.000
_cell.length_c   1.000
_cell.angle_alpha   90.00
_cell.angle_beta   90.00
_cell.angle_gamma   90.00
#
_symmetry.space_group_name_H-M   'P 1'
#
loop_
_entity.id
_entity.type
_entity.pdbx_description
1 polymer ?
#
loop_
_entity_poly.entity_id
_entity_poly.type
_entity_poly.pdbx_seq_one_letter_code
_entity_poly.pdbx_strand_id
1 'polypeptide(L)'
;MEMFLEMLNRPADAFNRGDQKLAWSLVGISIAVVTVFDVLMRYLVNGNDYPVEINLLKLALLAGLGVLTYLGICGILWGVCKLLGSQTGIEVYLRTWGLTYIPTIICGITVVLVEVYFTLFWNNSIWGFMLNIVLVGILIWKTILYVVFLKEVAGLDGKKLAGAFVLCGIGILILAFINMIMGLKTPIL
;
A
#
# COMPACT_ATOMS: atom_id res chain seq x y z
N MET A 1 1.07 1.00 19.08
CA MET A 1 0.53 2.37 19.19
C MET A 1 1.64 3.41 19.08
N GLU A 2 2.75 3.27 19.80
CA GLU A 2 3.93 4.17 19.68
C GLU A 2 4.45 4.27 18.24
N MET A 3 4.61 3.16 17.53
CA MET A 3 5.12 3.15 16.15
C MET A 3 4.20 3.82 15.12
N PHE A 4 2.87 3.66 15.27
CA PHE A 4 1.91 4.35 14.40
C PHE A 4 2.02 5.86 14.61
N LEU A 5 2.10 6.29 15.87
CA LEU A 5 2.33 7.69 16.23
C LEU A 5 3.72 8.17 15.80
N GLU A 6 4.74 7.31 15.81
CA GLU A 6 6.09 7.63 15.36
C GLU A 6 6.13 7.79 13.83
N MET A 7 5.47 6.92 13.06
CA MET A 7 5.32 7.07 11.61
C MET A 7 4.46 8.29 11.22
N LEU A 8 3.50 8.66 12.07
CA LEU A 8 2.67 9.84 11.87
C LEU A 8 3.45 11.14 12.18
N ASN A 9 4.18 11.16 13.30
CA ASN A 9 4.81 12.36 13.85
C ASN A 9 6.29 12.53 13.43
N ARG A 10 7.01 11.44 13.18
CA ARG A 10 8.45 11.39 12.87
C ARG A 10 8.79 10.31 11.83
N PRO A 11 8.24 10.41 10.60
CA PRO A 11 8.44 9.40 9.56
C PRO A 11 9.92 9.22 9.15
N ALA A 12 10.73 10.28 9.20
CA ALA A 12 12.16 10.20 8.90
C ALA A 12 12.92 9.31 9.90
N ASP A 13 12.65 9.45 11.20
CA ASP A 13 13.28 8.66 12.25
C ASP A 13 12.88 7.18 12.15
N ALA A 14 11.60 6.92 11.86
CA ALA A 14 11.10 5.58 11.64
C ALA A 14 11.75 4.90 10.41
N PHE A 15 11.95 5.66 9.33
CA PHE A 15 12.64 5.17 8.15
C PHE A 15 14.13 4.88 8.40
N ASN A 16 14.81 5.75 9.15
CA ASN A 16 16.22 5.55 9.49
C ASN A 16 16.46 4.32 10.38
N ARG A 17 15.50 3.93 11.24
CA ARG A 17 15.60 2.68 12.00
C ARG A 17 15.54 1.43 11.12
N GLY A 18 14.82 1.48 10.00
CA GLY A 18 14.81 0.40 8.99
C GLY A 18 14.47 -1.00 9.53
N ASP A 19 13.46 -1.11 10.40
CA ASP A 19 13.09 -2.41 11.00
C ASP A 19 12.49 -3.36 9.95
N GLN A 20 13.33 -4.30 9.50
CA GLN A 20 12.98 -5.29 8.50
C GLN A 20 11.79 -6.18 8.91
N LYS A 21 11.75 -6.61 10.18
CA LYS A 21 10.68 -7.52 10.63
C LYS A 21 9.33 -6.81 10.57
N LEU A 22 9.31 -5.53 10.92
CA LEU A 22 8.12 -4.70 10.87
C LEU A 22 7.69 -4.36 9.43
N ALA A 23 8.63 -4.02 8.55
CA ALA A 23 8.30 -3.79 7.15
C ALA A 23 7.65 -5.02 6.50
N TRP A 24 8.22 -6.21 6.70
CA TRP A 24 7.67 -7.44 6.14
C TRP A 24 6.36 -7.86 6.80
N SER A 25 6.17 -7.60 8.09
CA SER A 25 4.88 -7.87 8.75
C SER A 25 3.78 -6.96 8.20
N LEU A 26 4.05 -5.68 7.97
CA LEU A 26 3.10 -4.74 7.37
C LEU A 26 2.74 -5.12 5.92
N VAL A 27 3.74 -5.52 5.13
CA VAL A 27 3.49 -6.06 3.78
C VAL A 27 2.62 -7.31 3.86
N GLY A 28 2.93 -8.25 4.75
CA GLY A 28 2.12 -9.46 4.96
C GLY A 28 0.67 -9.16 5.38
N ILE A 29 0.48 -8.23 6.32
CA ILE A 29 -0.86 -7.79 6.75
C ILE A 29 -1.62 -7.15 5.58
N SER A 30 -0.97 -6.30 4.78
CA SER A 30 -1.62 -5.68 3.62
C SER A 30 -2.10 -6.71 2.60
N ILE A 31 -1.27 -7.74 2.34
CA ILE A 31 -1.63 -8.84 1.44
C ILE A 31 -2.80 -9.62 2.03
N ALA A 32 -2.78 -9.92 3.33
CA ALA A 32 -3.88 -10.60 4.01
C ALA A 32 -5.20 -9.80 3.97
N VAL A 33 -5.15 -8.48 4.12
CA VAL A 33 -6.32 -7.60 3.97
C VAL A 33 -6.88 -7.67 2.55
N VAL A 34 -6.02 -7.56 1.54
CA VAL A 34 -6.48 -7.56 0.14
C VAL A 34 -7.00 -8.93 -0.32
N THR A 35 -6.48 -10.02 0.25
CA THR A 35 -6.78 -11.39 -0.22
C THR A 35 -7.80 -12.13 0.64
N VAL A 36 -7.68 -12.05 1.97
CA VAL A 36 -8.49 -12.83 2.92
C VAL A 36 -9.62 -12.00 3.49
N PHE A 37 -9.36 -10.74 3.87
CA PHE A 37 -10.37 -9.91 4.53
C PHE A 37 -11.57 -9.61 3.62
N ASP A 38 -11.37 -9.35 2.33
CA ASP A 38 -12.48 -9.18 1.36
C ASP A 38 -13.37 -10.43 1.28
N VAL A 39 -12.77 -11.61 1.18
CA VAL A 39 -13.49 -12.90 1.11
C VAL A 39 -14.28 -13.14 2.40
N LEU A 40 -13.65 -12.92 3.55
CA LEU A 40 -14.25 -13.12 4.86
C LEU A 40 -15.43 -12.17 5.09
N MET A 41 -15.29 -10.89 4.74
CA MET A 41 -16.38 -9.92 4.89
C MET A 41 -17.57 -10.22 3.98
N ARG A 42 -17.32 -10.65 2.73
CA ARG A 42 -18.38 -11.06 1.81
C ARG A 42 -19.11 -12.32 2.28
N TYR A 43 -18.38 -13.27 2.84
CA TYR A 43 -18.96 -14.47 3.45
C TYR A 43 -19.87 -14.13 4.63
N LEU A 44 -19.44 -13.24 5.52
CA LEU A 44 -20.22 -12.83 6.69
C LEU A 44 -21.53 -12.13 6.33
N VAL A 45 -21.54 -11.33 5.26
CA VAL A 45 -22.74 -10.56 4.85
C VAL A 45 -23.70 -11.38 3.99
N ASN A 46 -23.20 -12.26 3.11
CA ASN A 46 -24.02 -12.99 2.14
C ASN A 46 -24.23 -14.47 2.51
N GLY A 47 -24.12 -14.81 3.81
CA GLY A 47 -23.80 -16.11 4.40
C GLY A 47 -24.66 -17.36 4.11
N ASN A 48 -25.07 -17.60 2.85
CA ASN A 48 -25.43 -18.91 2.31
C ASN A 48 -25.55 -18.90 0.76
N ASP A 49 -25.67 -17.74 0.13
CA ASP A 49 -25.83 -17.61 -1.34
C ASP A 49 -24.52 -17.40 -2.10
N TYR A 50 -23.42 -17.12 -1.38
CA TYR A 50 -22.09 -17.08 -1.96
C TYR A 50 -21.43 -18.45 -1.75
N PRO A 51 -21.36 -19.34 -2.76
CA PRO A 51 -20.50 -20.50 -2.69
C PRO A 51 -19.05 -19.97 -2.69
N VAL A 52 -18.52 -19.74 -1.49
CA VAL A 52 -17.12 -19.40 -1.34
C VAL A 52 -16.35 -20.70 -1.49
N GLU A 53 -16.13 -21.11 -2.74
CA GLU A 53 -15.06 -22.05 -3.05
C GLU A 53 -13.74 -21.33 -2.73
N ILE A 54 -13.28 -21.49 -1.48
CA ILE A 54 -11.98 -21.02 -1.02
C ILE A 54 -10.93 -21.82 -1.79
N ASN A 55 -10.62 -21.36 -2.99
CA ASN A 55 -9.56 -21.94 -3.79
C ASN A 55 -8.23 -21.47 -3.19
N LEU A 56 -7.68 -22.30 -2.30
CA LEU A 56 -6.39 -22.06 -1.63
C LEU A 56 -5.27 -21.77 -2.63
N LEU A 57 -5.30 -22.38 -3.82
CA LEU A 57 -4.34 -22.11 -4.88
C LEU A 57 -4.47 -20.68 -5.41
N LYS A 58 -5.70 -20.20 -5.63
CA LYS A 58 -5.97 -18.82 -6.07
C LYS A 58 -5.52 -17.80 -5.02
N LEU A 59 -5.79 -18.07 -3.74
CA LEU A 59 -5.33 -17.24 -2.63
C LEU A 59 -3.80 -17.20 -2.52
N ALA A 60 -3.14 -18.36 -2.63
CA ALA A 60 -1.69 -18.45 -2.63
C ALA A 60 -1.06 -17.71 -3.82
N LEU A 61 -1.67 -17.80 -5.01
CA LEU A 61 -1.23 -17.10 -6.21
C LEU A 61 -1.36 -15.58 -6.03
N LEU A 62 -2.50 -15.09 -5.51
CA LEU A 62 -2.69 -13.67 -5.21
C LEU A 62 -1.70 -13.16 -4.14
N ALA A 63 -1.45 -13.95 -3.09
CA ALA A 63 -0.45 -13.59 -2.09
C ALA A 63 0.96 -13.51 -2.68
N GLY A 64 1.32 -14.48 -3.54
CA GLY A 64 2.58 -14.48 -4.28
C GLY A 64 2.72 -13.26 -5.19
N LEU A 65 1.66 -12.89 -5.92
CA LEU A 65 1.63 -11.67 -6.73
C LEU A 65 1.75 -10.40 -5.89
N GLY A 66 1.19 -10.37 -4.68
CA GLY A 66 1.35 -9.27 -3.73
C GLY A 66 2.82 -9.07 -3.32
N VAL A 67 3.53 -10.17 -3.03
CA VAL A 67 4.97 -10.12 -2.74
C VAL A 67 5.77 -9.66 -3.96
N LEU A 68 5.48 -10.21 -5.15
CA LEU A 68 6.15 -9.80 -6.40
C LEU A 68 5.92 -8.32 -6.71
N THR A 69 4.72 -7.81 -6.45
CA THR A 69 4.40 -6.39 -6.57
C THR A 69 5.26 -5.55 -5.65
N TYR A 70 5.36 -5.92 -4.36
CA TYR A 70 6.20 -5.20 -3.39
C TYR A 70 7.66 -5.13 -3.85
N LEU A 71 8.20 -6.27 -4.31
CA LEU A 71 9.56 -6.33 -4.86
C LEU A 71 9.69 -5.47 -6.12
N GLY A 72 8.68 -5.47 -6.99
CA GLY A 72 8.61 -4.63 -8.18
C GLY A 72 8.64 -3.14 -7.85
N ILE A 73 7.84 -2.69 -6.86
CA ILE A 73 7.85 -1.30 -6.40
C ILE A 73 9.23 -0.93 -5.85
N CYS A 74 9.80 -1.77 -4.99
CA CYS A 74 11.13 -1.52 -4.43
C CYS A 74 12.21 -1.46 -5.53
N GLY A 75 12.11 -2.31 -6.55
CA GLY A 75 12.99 -2.32 -7.71
C GLY A 75 12.85 -1.05 -8.56
N ILE A 76 11.63 -0.56 -8.81
CA ILE A 76 11.37 0.69 -9.51
C ILE A 76 11.96 1.88 -8.72
N LEU A 77 11.64 1.96 -7.42
CA LEU A 77 12.14 3.02 -6.54
C LEU A 77 13.66 3.05 -6.54
N TRP A 78 14.29 1.90 -6.33
CA TRP A 78 15.74 1.76 -6.34
C TRP A 78 16.33 2.14 -7.70
N GLY A 79 15.80 1.61 -8.79
CA GLY A 79 16.32 1.84 -10.14
C GLY A 79 16.27 3.32 -10.53
N VAL A 80 15.12 3.96 -10.36
CA VAL A 80 14.95 5.39 -10.67
C VAL A 80 15.81 6.26 -9.74
N CYS A 81 15.81 5.99 -8.44
CA CYS A 81 16.62 6.78 -7.51
C CYS A 81 18.11 6.62 -7.77
N LYS A 82 18.57 5.42 -8.14
CA LYS A 82 19.97 5.14 -8.51
C LYS A 82 20.38 5.88 -9.78
N LEU A 83 19.51 5.93 -10.80
CA LEU A 83 19.73 6.73 -12.01
C LEU A 83 19.85 8.23 -11.72
N LEU A 84 19.17 8.72 -10.67
CA LEU A 84 19.21 10.12 -10.25
C LEU A 84 20.34 10.44 -9.26
N GLY A 85 21.18 9.45 -8.92
CA GLY A 85 22.39 9.61 -8.13
C GLY A 85 22.29 9.18 -6.66
N SER A 86 21.25 8.43 -6.28
CA SER A 86 21.18 7.80 -4.95
C SER A 86 22.25 6.72 -4.81
N GLN A 87 22.93 6.70 -3.65
CA GLN A 87 23.90 5.66 -3.28
C GLN A 87 23.27 4.54 -2.44
N THR A 88 21.98 4.65 -2.13
CA THR A 88 21.28 3.74 -1.23
C THR A 88 21.09 2.37 -1.88
N GLY A 89 21.47 1.31 -1.16
CA GLY A 89 21.32 -0.08 -1.62
C GLY A 89 19.87 -0.56 -1.61
N ILE A 90 19.50 -1.48 -2.51
CA ILE A 90 18.13 -2.03 -2.65
C ILE A 90 17.61 -2.67 -1.35
N GLU A 91 18.50 -3.21 -0.52
CA GLU A 91 18.16 -3.79 0.79
C GLU A 91 17.48 -2.75 1.71
N VAL A 92 17.93 -1.49 1.67
CA VAL A 92 17.34 -0.42 2.47
C VAL A 92 15.93 -0.09 1.98
N TYR A 93 15.69 -0.14 0.66
CA TYR A 93 14.34 0.06 0.09
C TYR A 93 13.40 -1.06 0.58
N LEU A 94 13.86 -2.32 0.54
CA LEU A 94 13.09 -3.47 1.01
C LEU A 94 12.80 -3.45 2.52
N ARG A 95 13.66 -2.80 3.32
CA ARG A 95 13.45 -2.66 4.77
C ARG A 95 12.58 -1.48 5.16
N THR A 96 12.57 -0.45 4.35
CA THR A 96 12.03 0.86 4.76
C THR A 96 10.72 1.17 4.06
N TRP A 97 10.57 0.76 2.79
CA TRP A 97 9.36 1.02 2.03
C TRP A 97 8.13 0.30 2.61
N GLY A 98 8.31 -0.89 3.17
CA GLY A 98 7.24 -1.65 3.84
C GLY A 98 6.58 -0.88 5.00
N LEU A 99 7.26 0.08 5.63
CA LEU A 99 6.66 0.91 6.67
C LEU A 99 5.56 1.83 6.11
N THR A 100 5.65 2.21 4.83
CA THR A 100 4.64 3.03 4.14
C THR A 100 3.34 2.28 3.84
N TYR A 101 3.24 1.00 4.22
CA TYR A 101 2.04 0.20 4.00
C TYR A 101 0.98 0.41 5.09
N ILE A 102 1.27 1.13 6.17
CA ILE A 102 0.26 1.46 7.20
C ILE A 102 -0.95 2.20 6.60
N PRO A 103 -0.80 3.32 5.87
CA PRO A 103 -1.92 3.97 5.19
C PRO A 103 -2.62 3.03 4.20
N THR A 104 -1.85 2.20 3.50
CA THR A 104 -2.36 1.24 2.50
C THR A 104 -3.25 0.17 3.14
N ILE A 105 -2.90 -0.35 4.32
CA ILE A 105 -3.73 -1.29 5.10
C ILE A 105 -5.06 -0.64 5.48
N ILE A 106 -5.01 0.59 6.02
CA ILE A 106 -6.21 1.34 6.41
C ILE A 106 -7.10 1.61 5.20
N CYS A 107 -6.48 1.97 4.07
CA CYS A 107 -7.18 2.15 2.79
C CYS A 107 -7.89 0.85 2.37
N GLY A 108 -7.17 -0.27 2.36
CA GLY A 108 -7.71 -1.57 1.97
C GLY A 108 -8.89 -2.01 2.83
N ILE A 109 -8.79 -1.87 4.15
CA ILE A 109 -9.91 -2.16 5.07
C ILE A 109 -11.11 -1.26 4.75
N THR A 110 -10.88 0.05 4.59
CA THR A 110 -11.95 1.01 4.29
C THR A 110 -12.65 0.66 2.98
N VAL A 111 -11.89 0.38 1.92
CA VAL A 111 -12.44 0.01 0.61
C VAL A 111 -13.26 -1.28 0.69
N VAL A 112 -12.75 -2.32 1.35
CA VAL A 112 -13.49 -3.59 1.54
C VAL A 112 -14.82 -3.35 2.27
N LEU A 113 -14.81 -2.55 3.35
CA LEU A 113 -16.04 -2.22 4.07
C LEU A 113 -17.02 -1.44 3.20
N VAL A 114 -16.54 -0.48 2.41
CA VAL A 114 -17.38 0.29 1.49
C VAL A 114 -17.99 -0.58 0.41
N GLU A 115 -17.23 -1.51 -0.17
CA GLU A 115 -17.74 -2.43 -1.19
C GLU A 115 -18.77 -3.43 -0.62
N VAL A 116 -18.49 -3.99 0.55
CA VAL A 116 -19.35 -5.01 1.15
C VAL A 116 -20.66 -4.41 1.66
N TYR A 117 -20.60 -3.22 2.26
CA TYR A 117 -21.77 -2.49 2.73
C TYR A 117 -22.20 -1.38 1.76
N PHE A 118 -21.93 -1.57 0.46
CA PHE A 118 -22.13 -0.55 -0.57
C PHE A 118 -23.56 0.03 -0.55
N THR A 119 -24.57 -0.82 -0.41
CA THR A 119 -25.98 -0.38 -0.36
C THR A 119 -26.29 0.52 0.84
N LEU A 120 -25.64 0.28 1.98
CA LEU A 120 -25.81 1.07 3.21
C LEU A 120 -25.15 2.44 3.08
N PHE A 121 -23.96 2.49 2.48
CA PHE A 121 -23.21 3.73 2.27
C PHE A 121 -23.72 4.56 1.09
N TRP A 122 -24.15 3.92 0.02
CA TRP A 122 -24.67 4.58 -1.17
C TRP A 122 -26.00 5.30 -0.89
N ASN A 123 -26.83 4.71 -0.03
CA ASN A 123 -28.12 5.30 0.33
C ASN A 123 -28.00 6.46 1.34
N ASN A 124 -26.80 6.73 1.88
CA ASN A 124 -26.59 7.81 2.85
C ASN A 124 -25.46 8.74 2.41
N SER A 125 -25.86 9.91 1.88
CA SER A 125 -24.94 10.94 1.38
C SER A 125 -23.92 11.41 2.43
N ILE A 126 -24.26 11.42 3.72
CA ILE A 126 -23.35 11.84 4.81
C ILE A 126 -22.22 10.84 4.97
N TRP A 127 -22.52 9.55 4.99
CA TRP A 127 -21.50 8.51 5.10
C TRP A 127 -20.61 8.46 3.86
N GLY A 128 -21.19 8.58 2.66
CA GLY A 128 -20.41 8.68 1.42
C GLY A 128 -19.44 9.87 1.43
N PHE A 129 -19.85 11.03 1.96
CA PHE A 129 -18.97 12.19 2.10
C PHE A 129 -17.84 11.96 3.13
N MET A 130 -18.15 11.39 4.31
CA MET A 130 -17.13 11.10 5.33
C MET A 130 -16.08 10.10 4.82
N LEU A 131 -16.50 9.06 4.10
CA LEU A 131 -15.59 8.07 3.52
C LEU A 131 -14.65 8.69 2.49
N ASN A 132 -15.15 9.60 1.65
CA ASN A 132 -14.31 10.33 0.71
C ASN A 132 -13.24 11.19 1.42
N ILE A 133 -13.60 11.88 2.50
CA ILE A 133 -12.64 12.65 3.30
C ILE A 133 -11.55 11.71 3.86
N VAL A 134 -11.93 10.56 4.40
CA VAL A 134 -10.99 9.56 4.94
C VAL A 134 -10.04 9.08 3.84
N LEU A 135 -10.57 8.71 2.66
CA LEU A 135 -9.76 8.26 1.54
C LEU A 135 -8.77 9.34 1.05
N VAL A 136 -9.22 10.58 0.91
CA VAL A 136 -8.36 11.72 0.54
C VAL A 136 -7.27 11.93 1.58
N GLY A 137 -7.61 11.88 2.88
CA GLY A 137 -6.64 12.00 3.96
C GLY A 137 -5.56 10.91 3.91
N ILE A 138 -5.95 9.67 3.63
CA ILE A 138 -5.01 8.54 3.48
C ILE A 138 -4.07 8.74 2.29
N LEU A 139 -4.58 9.23 1.14
CA LEU A 139 -3.78 9.51 -0.04
C LEU A 139 -2.77 10.64 0.18
N ILE A 140 -3.18 11.71 0.88
CA ILE A 140 -2.28 12.80 1.29
C ILE A 140 -1.18 12.24 2.19
N TRP A 141 -1.56 11.43 3.19
CA TRP A 141 -0.58 10.83 4.09
C TRP A 141 0.42 9.93 3.35
N LYS A 142 -0.05 9.09 2.42
CA LYS A 142 0.82 8.26 1.59
C LYS A 142 1.80 9.11 0.77
N THR A 143 1.32 10.21 0.20
CA THR A 143 2.14 11.13 -0.60
C THR A 143 3.22 11.79 0.26
N ILE A 144 2.90 12.19 1.50
CA ILE A 144 3.89 12.73 2.45
C ILE A 144 4.97 11.70 2.75
N LEU A 145 4.58 10.46 3.10
CA LEU A 145 5.55 9.39 3.39
C LEU A 145 6.45 9.10 2.19
N TYR A 146 5.90 9.18 0.98
CA TYR A 146 6.64 8.97 -0.25
C TYR A 146 7.69 10.07 -0.50
N VAL A 147 7.34 11.34 -0.31
CA VAL A 147 8.28 12.45 -0.42
C VAL A 147 9.37 12.36 0.65
N VAL A 148 9.00 12.06 1.90
CA VAL A 148 9.95 11.87 3.01
C VAL A 148 10.90 10.72 2.69
N PHE A 149 10.39 9.61 2.14
CA PHE A 149 11.22 8.48 1.73
C PHE A 149 12.26 8.87 0.66
N LEU A 150 11.83 9.55 -0.41
CA LEU A 150 12.75 9.97 -1.48
C LEU A 150 13.82 10.94 -0.98
N LYS A 151 13.46 11.81 -0.03
CA LYS A 151 14.40 12.77 0.54
C LYS A 151 15.36 12.12 1.53
N GLU A 152 14.82 11.47 2.57
CA GLU A 152 15.58 11.02 3.74
C GLU A 152 16.27 9.66 3.50
N VAL A 153 15.64 8.76 2.75
CA VAL A 153 16.18 7.40 2.51
C VAL A 153 16.97 7.34 1.21
N ALA A 154 16.44 7.93 0.14
CA ALA A 154 17.13 7.94 -1.15
C ALA A 154 18.16 9.08 -1.27
N GLY A 155 18.13 10.06 -0.37
CA GLY A 155 19.10 11.17 -0.33
C GLY A 155 18.97 12.12 -1.53
N LEU A 156 17.78 12.24 -2.11
CA LEU A 156 17.55 13.07 -3.29
C LEU A 156 17.04 14.46 -2.88
N ASP A 157 17.63 15.50 -3.44
CA ASP A 157 17.23 16.89 -3.19
C ASP A 157 16.88 17.65 -4.47
N GLY A 158 16.04 18.68 -4.30
CA GLY A 158 15.69 19.65 -5.34
C GLY A 158 15.08 19.03 -6.60
N LYS A 159 15.66 19.34 -7.78
CA LYS A 159 15.15 18.87 -9.07
C LYS A 159 15.20 17.35 -9.23
N LYS A 160 16.15 16.68 -8.58
CA LYS A 160 16.27 15.21 -8.61
C LYS A 160 15.14 14.55 -7.85
N LEU A 161 14.72 15.12 -6.71
CA LEU A 161 13.57 14.65 -5.94
C LEU A 161 12.29 14.76 -6.76
N ALA A 162 12.05 15.90 -7.43
CA ALA A 162 10.87 16.08 -8.27
C ALA A 162 10.85 15.09 -9.44
N GLY A 163 11.99 14.87 -10.11
CA GLY A 163 12.13 13.87 -11.16
C GLY A 163 11.87 12.45 -10.67
N ALA A 164 12.43 12.07 -9.52
CA ALA A 164 12.22 10.76 -8.91
C ALA A 164 10.75 10.54 -8.56
N PHE A 165 10.11 11.54 -7.95
CA PHE A 165 8.71 11.47 -7.55
C PHE A 165 7.81 11.13 -8.74
N VAL A 166 7.98 11.85 -9.86
CA VAL A 166 7.18 11.63 -11.08
C VAL A 166 7.50 10.28 -11.72
N LEU A 167 8.77 9.95 -11.94
CA LEU A 167 9.17 8.72 -12.64
C LEU A 167 8.78 7.46 -11.85
N CYS A 168 9.06 7.44 -10.55
CA CYS A 168 8.62 6.35 -9.70
C CYS A 168 7.09 6.31 -9.60
N GLY A 169 6.41 7.47 -9.54
CA GLY A 169 4.95 7.53 -9.55
C GLY A 169 4.34 6.88 -10.79
N ILE A 170 4.88 7.18 -11.97
CA ILE A 170 4.49 6.53 -13.24
C ILE A 170 4.75 5.03 -13.18
N GLY A 171 5.92 4.61 -12.69
CA GLY A 171 6.25 3.19 -12.57
C GLY A 171 5.28 2.44 -11.66
N ILE A 172 4.91 3.02 -10.52
CA ILE A 172 3.94 2.41 -9.60
C ILE A 172 2.54 2.38 -10.22
N LEU A 173 2.12 3.41 -10.97
CA LEU A 173 0.84 3.41 -11.69
C LEU A 173 0.78 2.30 -12.75
N ILE A 174 1.86 2.08 -13.51
CA ILE A 174 1.95 0.98 -14.48
C ILE A 174 1.82 -0.36 -13.76
N LEU A 175 2.53 -0.54 -12.65
CA LEU A 175 2.46 -1.77 -11.85
C LEU A 175 1.05 -2.00 -11.28
N ALA A 176 0.38 -0.94 -10.83
CA ALA A 176 -0.98 -1.00 -10.34
C ALA A 176 -1.98 -1.39 -11.45
N PHE A 177 -1.80 -0.87 -12.66
CA PHE A 177 -2.60 -1.26 -13.82
C PHE A 177 -2.40 -2.74 -14.18
N ILE A 178 -1.17 -3.23 -14.17
CA ILE A 178 -0.87 -4.66 -14.39
C ILE A 178 -1.56 -5.52 -13.32
N ASN A 179 -1.46 -5.12 -12.05
CA ASN A 179 -2.10 -5.84 -10.95
C ASN A 179 -3.62 -5.92 -11.08
N MET A 180 -4.26 -4.84 -11.54
CA MET A 180 -5.69 -4.83 -11.84
C MET A 180 -6.05 -5.87 -12.90
N ILE A 181 -5.27 -5.97 -13.98
CA ILE A 181 -5.47 -7.00 -15.03
C ILE A 181 -5.33 -8.41 -14.47
N MET A 182 -4.39 -8.62 -13.53
CA MET A 182 -4.17 -9.91 -12.88
C MET A 182 -5.20 -10.24 -11.79
N GLY A 183 -6.17 -9.37 -11.53
CA GLY A 183 -7.24 -9.59 -10.56
C GLY A 183 -6.87 -9.32 -9.10
N LEU A 184 -5.73 -8.66 -8.86
CA LEU A 184 -5.41 -8.11 -7.54
C LEU A 184 -6.23 -6.83 -7.34
N LYS A 185 -7.15 -6.84 -6.37
CA LYS A 185 -7.81 -5.62 -5.92
C LYS A 185 -6.76 -4.71 -5.29
N THR A 186 -6.63 -3.50 -5.80
CA THR A 186 -5.82 -2.46 -5.17
C THR A 186 -6.53 -1.97 -3.91
N PRO A 187 -5.79 -1.74 -2.81
CA PRO A 187 -4.63 -0.87 -2.82
C PRO A 187 -3.39 -1.59 -2.30
N ILE A 188 -2.44 -1.90 -3.19
CA ILE A 188 -1.02 -2.13 -2.82
C ILE A 188 -0.22 -0.82 -3.03
N LEU A 189 -0.94 0.26 -3.38
CA LEU A 189 -0.47 1.63 -3.49
C LEU A 189 -0.51 2.31 -2.12
#